data_AF-A0A433JPF7-F1
#
_entry.id   AF-A0A433JPF7-F1
#
_cell.length_a   1.000
_cell.length_b   1.000
_cell.length_c   1.000
_cell.angle_alpha   90.00
_cell.angle_beta   90.00
_cell.angle_gamma   90.00
#
_symmetry.space_group_name_H-M   'P 1'
#
loop_
_entity.id
_entity.type
_entity.pdbx_description
1 polymer ?
#
loop_
_entity_poly.entity_id
_entity_poly.type
_entity_poly.pdbx_seq_one_letter_code
_entity_poly.pdbx_strand_id
1 'polypeptide(L)'
;MATLTYGPDATTITIDDRALAHLQYVIFQRYRRHEPFVMTLVTGTDGDRQRRSTWMTPGAPVSFSYDNEATPQLDRVWLEDLMKQSYSGTGLVYAEPLEGEHALDEAAASEVVEAAGAITGAAASAPRVGRARAAVRSAA
;
A
#
# COMPACT_ATOMS: atom_id res chain seq x y z
N MET A 1 10.49 4.20 7.30
CA MET A 1 9.22 4.31 8.02
C MET A 1 8.21 4.81 6.99
N ALA A 2 6.95 4.44 7.13
CA ALA A 2 5.97 4.75 6.11
C ALA A 2 4.70 5.30 6.75
N THR A 3 4.01 6.12 5.98
CA THR A 3 2.94 6.96 6.49
C THR A 3 1.67 6.74 5.68
N LEU A 4 0.62 6.29 6.37
CA LEU A 4 -0.73 6.25 5.86
C LEU A 4 -1.46 7.53 6.25
N THR A 5 -2.04 8.22 5.26
CA THR A 5 -2.95 9.34 5.51
C THR A 5 -4.33 8.99 4.98
N TYR A 6 -5.35 9.18 5.80
CA TYR A 6 -6.74 8.87 5.46
C TYR A 6 -7.73 9.96 5.87
N GLY A 7 -8.73 10.15 5.02
CA GLY A 7 -9.93 10.93 5.32
C GLY A 7 -9.75 12.45 5.15
N PRO A 8 -10.84 13.21 5.34
CA PRO A 8 -10.85 14.67 5.15
C PRO A 8 -9.99 15.41 6.17
N ASP A 9 -9.84 14.86 7.38
CA ASP A 9 -9.02 15.44 8.44
C ASP A 9 -7.52 15.11 8.28
N ALA A 10 -7.15 14.47 7.17
CA ALA A 10 -5.79 14.02 6.89
C ALA A 10 -5.17 13.26 8.08
N THR A 11 -5.89 12.29 8.63
CA THR A 11 -5.41 11.50 9.77
C THR A 11 -4.20 10.69 9.33
N THR A 12 -3.07 11.00 9.93
CA THR A 12 -1.78 10.40 9.60
C THR A 12 -1.38 9.34 10.63
N ILE A 13 -0.85 8.23 10.14
CA ILE A 13 -0.43 7.07 10.93
C ILE A 13 0.90 6.56 10.41
N THR A 14 1.90 6.49 11.28
CA THR A 14 3.22 5.94 10.97
C THR A 14 3.23 4.46 11.27
N ILE A 15 3.73 3.66 10.33
CA ILE A 15 3.93 2.20 10.45
C ILE A 15 5.17 1.79 9.65
N ASP A 16 5.58 0.54 9.78
CA ASP A 16 6.67 -0.01 8.98
C ASP A 16 6.35 -0.05 7.47
N ASP A 17 7.38 0.10 6.63
CA ASP A 17 7.27 0.16 5.17
C ASP A 17 6.68 -1.14 4.61
N ARG A 18 7.16 -2.30 5.09
CA ARG A 18 6.67 -3.60 4.66
C ARG A 18 5.21 -3.74 5.05
N ALA A 19 4.85 -3.38 6.29
CA ALA A 19 3.47 -3.40 6.74
C ALA A 19 2.55 -2.49 5.90
N LEU A 20 2.98 -1.26 5.59
CA LEU A 20 2.21 -0.35 4.75
C LEU A 20 2.00 -0.90 3.35
N ALA A 21 3.00 -1.56 2.75
CA ALA A 21 2.86 -2.17 1.44
C ALA A 21 1.78 -3.27 1.41
N HIS A 22 1.69 -4.08 2.46
CA HIS A 22 0.65 -5.11 2.58
C HIS A 22 -0.73 -4.48 2.76
N LEU A 23 -0.85 -3.48 3.63
CA LEU A 23 -2.10 -2.76 3.86
C LEU A 23 -2.56 -2.03 2.59
N GLN A 24 -1.65 -1.39 1.86
CA GLN A 24 -1.93 -0.74 0.59
C GLN A 24 -2.54 -1.72 -0.41
N TYR A 25 -1.97 -2.92 -0.54
CA TYR A 25 -2.53 -3.96 -1.41
C TYR A 25 -3.95 -4.35 -1.00
N VAL A 26 -4.20 -4.61 0.30
CA VAL A 26 -5.53 -4.99 0.80
C VAL A 26 -6.54 -3.87 0.59
N ILE A 27 -6.18 -2.63 0.92
CA ILE A 27 -7.02 -1.44 0.71
C ILE A 27 -7.38 -1.31 -0.77
N PHE A 28 -6.43 -1.45 -1.68
CA PHE A 28 -6.72 -1.41 -3.12
C PHE A 28 -7.69 -2.50 -3.55
N GLN A 29 -7.49 -3.74 -3.10
CA GLN A 29 -8.38 -4.84 -3.47
C GLN A 29 -9.81 -4.62 -2.96
N ARG A 30 -9.96 -4.08 -1.75
CA ARG A 30 -11.27 -3.72 -1.16
C ARG A 30 -11.92 -2.57 -1.91
N TYR A 31 -11.16 -1.51 -2.20
CA TYR A 31 -11.68 -0.32 -2.87
C TYR A 31 -12.07 -0.58 -4.33
N ARG A 32 -11.36 -1.45 -5.04
CA ARG A 32 -11.74 -1.87 -6.41
C ARG A 32 -13.10 -2.56 -6.48
N ARG A 33 -13.55 -3.18 -5.39
CA ARG A 33 -14.87 -3.83 -5.28
C ARG A 33 -15.95 -2.92 -4.70
N HIS A 34 -15.60 -1.66 -4.43
CA HIS A 34 -16.47 -0.72 -3.71
C HIS A 34 -16.95 -1.26 -2.35
N GLU A 35 -16.11 -2.03 -1.66
CA GLU A 35 -16.45 -2.62 -0.37
C GLU A 35 -15.82 -1.82 0.78
N PRO A 36 -16.61 -1.10 1.61
CA PRO A 36 -16.08 -0.47 2.82
C PRO A 36 -15.68 -1.52 3.86
N PHE A 37 -14.77 -1.18 4.75
CA PHE A 37 -14.37 -2.06 5.85
C PHE A 37 -13.82 -1.28 7.04
N VAL A 38 -13.85 -1.90 8.22
CA VAL A 38 -13.14 -1.38 9.40
C VAL A 38 -11.70 -1.83 9.35
N MET A 39 -10.78 -0.89 9.52
CA MET A 39 -9.38 -1.17 9.77
C MET A 39 -9.00 -0.71 11.17
N THR A 40 -8.47 -1.62 11.97
CA THR A 40 -7.92 -1.33 13.29
C THR A 40 -6.42 -1.46 13.23
N LEU A 41 -5.72 -0.39 13.61
CA LEU A 41 -4.28 -0.35 13.74
C LEU A 41 -3.93 -0.29 15.22
N VAL A 42 -2.98 -1.11 15.62
CA VAL A 42 -2.39 -1.09 16.95
C VAL A 42 -0.91 -0.78 16.80
N THR A 43 -0.50 0.41 17.21
CA THR A 43 0.85 0.97 17.01
C THR A 43 1.48 1.32 18.35
N GLY A 44 2.82 1.35 18.41
CA GLY A 44 3.58 1.74 19.61
C GLY A 44 4.21 0.56 20.34
N THR A 45 5.15 0.86 21.22
CA THR A 45 5.96 -0.10 21.98
C THR A 45 5.33 -0.43 23.34
N ASP A 46 5.94 -1.39 24.06
CA ASP A 46 5.41 -1.87 25.34
C ASP A 46 5.22 -0.71 26.34
N GLY A 47 3.99 -0.51 26.81
CA GLY A 47 3.58 0.59 27.68
C GLY A 47 2.74 1.70 27.03
N ASP A 48 2.93 2.00 25.73
CA ASP A 48 2.28 3.12 25.02
C ASP A 48 1.46 2.68 23.80
N ARG A 49 0.97 1.44 23.85
CA ARG A 49 0.21 0.82 22.76
C ARG A 49 -1.09 1.58 22.47
N GLN A 50 -1.21 2.16 21.28
CA GLN A 50 -2.40 2.87 20.84
C GLN A 50 -3.20 2.04 19.85
N ARG A 51 -4.51 1.88 20.11
CA ARG A 51 -5.46 1.25 19.19
C ARG A 51 -6.28 2.32 18.48
N ARG A 52 -6.25 2.34 17.14
CA ARG A 52 -7.05 3.24 16.31
C ARG A 52 -7.87 2.43 15.31
N SER A 53 -9.20 2.53 15.40
CA SER A 53 -10.12 1.92 14.44
C SER A 53 -10.69 2.97 13.50
N THR A 54 -10.54 2.75 12.21
CA THR A 54 -10.93 3.68 11.14
C THR A 54 -11.86 2.97 10.17
N TRP A 55 -12.98 3.61 9.83
CA TRP A 55 -13.88 3.13 8.80
C TRP A 55 -13.37 3.58 7.42
N MET A 56 -12.95 2.61 6.60
CA MET A 56 -12.38 2.83 5.26
C MET A 56 -13.50 2.76 4.21
N THR A 57 -13.71 3.83 3.44
CA THR A 57 -14.78 3.89 2.42
C THR A 57 -14.22 4.22 1.03
N PRO A 58 -14.64 3.50 -0.03
CA PRO A 58 -14.30 3.84 -1.41
C PRO A 58 -14.77 5.27 -1.74
N GLY A 59 -13.83 6.14 -2.13
CA GLY A 59 -14.09 7.55 -2.47
C GLY A 59 -13.55 8.55 -1.44
N ALA A 60 -13.17 8.10 -0.24
CA ALA A 60 -12.39 8.93 0.67
C ALA A 60 -10.93 9.03 0.16
N PRO A 61 -10.28 10.21 0.25
CA PRO A 61 -8.86 10.34 -0.06
C PRO A 61 -8.03 9.44 0.85
N VAL A 62 -7.10 8.71 0.23
CA VAL A 62 -6.08 7.90 0.92
C VAL A 62 -4.75 8.12 0.21
N SER A 63 -3.68 8.33 0.97
CA SER A 63 -2.33 8.44 0.44
C SER A 63 -1.36 7.59 1.25
N PHE A 64 -0.40 7.00 0.54
CA PHE A 64 0.65 6.15 1.09
C PHE A 64 1.97 6.83 0.79
N SER A 65 2.73 7.18 1.82
CA SER A 65 4.06 7.79 1.68
C SER A 65 5.09 6.83 2.26
N TYR A 66 6.16 6.56 1.51
CA TYR A 66 7.25 5.69 1.92
C TYR A 66 8.53 6.51 2.00
N ASP A 67 9.33 6.28 3.04
CA ASP A 67 10.64 6.94 3.16
C ASP A 67 11.68 6.37 2.17
N ASN A 68 11.49 5.12 1.74
CA ASN A 68 12.36 4.44 0.79
C ASN A 68 11.74 4.37 -0.61
N GLU A 69 12.55 4.55 -1.64
CA GLU A 69 12.15 4.39 -3.05
C GLU A 69 11.99 2.91 -3.44
N ALA A 70 12.67 2.00 -2.74
CA ALA A 70 12.54 0.57 -2.98
C ALA A 70 11.18 0.05 -2.52
N THR A 71 10.43 -0.57 -3.43
CA THR A 71 9.15 -1.22 -3.11
C THR A 71 9.37 -2.37 -2.13
N PRO A 72 8.74 -2.36 -0.94
CA PRO A 72 8.85 -3.46 0.02
C PRO A 72 8.31 -4.76 -0.56
N GLN A 73 8.95 -5.85 -0.15
CA GLN A 73 8.59 -7.20 -0.56
C GLN A 73 7.28 -7.65 0.08
N LEU A 74 6.36 -8.18 -0.74
CA LEU A 74 5.06 -8.66 -0.30
C LEU A 74 5.09 -10.15 0.00
N ASP A 75 4.65 -10.52 1.20
CA ASP A 75 4.43 -11.88 1.65
C ASP A 75 3.02 -12.33 1.27
N ARG A 76 2.93 -13.42 0.50
CA ARG A 76 1.66 -13.98 0.02
C ARG A 76 0.79 -14.48 1.17
N VAL A 77 1.36 -15.20 2.12
CA VAL A 77 0.62 -15.82 3.23
C VAL A 77 0.03 -14.73 4.10
N TRP A 78 0.84 -13.72 4.42
CA TRP A 78 0.38 -12.59 5.20
C TRP A 78 -0.72 -11.79 4.50
N LEU A 79 -0.57 -11.54 3.19
CA LEU A 79 -1.61 -10.88 2.39
C LEU A 79 -2.93 -11.67 2.42
N GLU A 80 -2.88 -12.98 2.28
CA GLU A 80 -4.09 -13.81 2.32
C GLU A 80 -4.80 -13.70 3.66
N ASP A 81 -4.05 -13.68 4.76
CA ASP A 81 -4.61 -13.55 6.09
C ASP A 81 -5.19 -12.15 6.36
N LEU A 82 -4.49 -11.09 5.94
CA LEU A 82 -5.03 -9.73 6.01
C LEU A 82 -6.28 -9.57 5.13
N MET A 83 -6.28 -10.16 3.93
CA MET A 83 -7.45 -10.18 3.07
C MET A 83 -8.61 -10.91 3.75
N LYS A 84 -8.41 -12.11 4.31
CA LYS A 84 -9.46 -12.84 5.06
C LYS A 84 -10.04 -11.98 6.20
N GLN A 85 -9.17 -11.32 6.98
CA GLN A 85 -9.61 -10.44 8.07
C GLN A 85 -10.44 -9.25 7.55
N SER A 86 -10.07 -8.66 6.42
CA SER A 86 -10.80 -7.52 5.84
C SER A 86 -12.25 -7.85 5.43
N TYR A 87 -12.55 -9.12 5.14
CA TYR A 87 -13.91 -9.61 4.88
C TYR A 87 -14.66 -10.01 6.16
N SER A 88 -13.99 -10.07 7.30
CA SER A 88 -14.59 -10.48 8.57
C SER A 88 -15.44 -9.37 9.19
N GLY A 89 -16.45 -9.75 9.99
CA GLY A 89 -17.30 -8.79 10.71
C GLY A 89 -16.55 -7.95 11.75
N THR A 90 -15.38 -8.38 12.20
CA THR A 90 -14.50 -7.62 13.10
C THR A 90 -13.61 -6.61 12.37
N GLY A 91 -13.54 -6.69 11.03
CA GLY A 91 -12.64 -5.90 10.21
C GLY A 91 -11.19 -6.40 10.20
N LEU A 92 -10.32 -5.65 9.53
CA LEU A 92 -8.88 -5.91 9.50
C LEU A 92 -8.24 -5.39 10.78
N VAL A 93 -7.41 -6.21 11.43
CA VAL A 93 -6.60 -5.77 12.58
C VAL A 93 -5.13 -5.96 12.25
N TYR A 94 -4.39 -4.86 12.18
CA TYR A 94 -2.93 -4.91 12.13
C TYR A 94 -2.37 -4.46 13.48
N ALA A 95 -1.43 -5.24 13.98
CA ALA A 95 -0.68 -4.97 15.19
C ALA A 95 0.79 -4.93 14.81
N GLU A 96 1.44 -3.80 15.07
CA GLU A 96 2.89 -3.68 14.92
C GLU A 96 3.58 -4.69 15.85
N PRO A 97 4.42 -5.60 15.33
CA PRO A 97 5.10 -6.60 16.16
C PRO A 97 6.04 -5.96 17.17
N LEU A 98 6.26 -6.61 18.30
CA LEU A 98 7.22 -6.13 19.28
C LEU A 98 8.64 -6.37 18.76
N GLU A 99 9.57 -5.49 19.11
CA GLU A 99 10.97 -5.59 18.68
C GLU A 99 11.53 -7.01 18.97
N GLY A 100 11.89 -7.73 17.90
CA GLY A 100 12.41 -9.10 17.98
C GLY A 100 11.63 -10.16 17.18
N GLU A 101 10.39 -9.88 16.76
CA GLU A 101 9.56 -10.85 16.03
C GLU A 101 9.80 -10.83 14.50
N HIS A 102 10.25 -9.70 13.94
CA HIS A 102 10.45 -9.51 12.49
C HIS A 102 11.67 -10.24 11.89
N ALA A 103 12.67 -10.61 12.69
CA ALA A 103 13.94 -11.15 12.17
C ALA A 103 13.82 -12.54 11.52
N LEU A 104 12.73 -13.28 11.81
CA LEU A 104 12.51 -14.64 11.34
C LEU A 104 11.79 -14.70 9.99
N ASP A 105 11.01 -13.67 9.65
CA ASP A 105 10.18 -13.61 8.42
C ASP A 105 10.84 -12.92 7.22
N GLU A 106 11.99 -12.26 7.42
CA GLU A 106 12.72 -11.55 6.36
C GLU A 106 13.35 -12.51 5.33
N ALA A 107 13.88 -13.66 5.80
CA ALA A 107 14.61 -14.61 4.96
C ALA A 107 13.69 -15.44 4.05
N ALA A 108 12.48 -15.77 4.50
CA ALA A 108 11.51 -16.57 3.74
C ALA A 108 10.78 -15.75 2.66
N ALA A 109 10.63 -14.44 2.87
CA ALA A 109 9.93 -13.56 1.95
C ALA A 109 10.73 -13.26 0.67
N SER A 110 12.07 -13.36 0.72
CA SER A 110 12.93 -13.05 -0.43
C SER A 110 12.78 -14.01 -1.62
N GLU A 111 12.28 -15.23 -1.43
CA GLU A 111 12.18 -16.23 -2.50
C GLU A 111 10.86 -16.13 -3.30
N VAL A 112 9.79 -15.64 -2.68
CA VAL A 112 8.45 -15.50 -3.29
C VAL A 112 8.28 -14.19 -4.08
N VAL A 113 9.16 -13.21 -3.87
CA VAL A 113 9.10 -11.85 -4.45
C VAL A 113 9.48 -11.80 -5.92
N GLU A 114 10.45 -12.62 -6.34
CA GLU A 114 10.82 -12.75 -7.76
C GLU A 114 9.62 -13.20 -8.60
N ALA A 115 8.72 -14.02 -8.03
CA ALA A 115 7.52 -14.48 -8.72
C ALA A 115 6.44 -13.39 -8.88
N ALA A 116 6.42 -12.36 -8.03
CA ALA A 116 5.42 -11.29 -8.04
C ALA A 116 5.83 -10.05 -8.85
N GLY A 117 7.13 -9.79 -9.03
CA GLY A 117 7.65 -8.74 -9.91
C GLY A 117 7.18 -8.88 -11.38
N ALA A 118 6.85 -10.11 -11.79
CA ALA A 118 6.30 -10.40 -13.11
C ALA A 118 4.86 -9.89 -13.34
N ILE A 119 4.08 -9.64 -12.28
CA ILE A 119 2.64 -9.36 -12.39
C ILE A 119 2.36 -7.85 -12.54
N THR A 120 3.28 -6.99 -12.09
CA THR A 120 3.16 -5.52 -12.17
C THR A 120 3.94 -4.93 -13.36
N GLY A 121 4.73 -5.74 -14.07
CA GLY A 121 5.55 -5.34 -15.21
C GLY A 121 4.80 -5.31 -16.56
N ALA A 122 3.68 -4.61 -16.68
CA ALA A 122 3.05 -4.37 -17.99
C ALA A 122 2.15 -3.12 -18.01
N ALA A 123 2.76 -1.94 -18.11
CA ALA A 123 2.18 -0.76 -18.80
C ALA A 123 3.18 0.42 -18.84
N ALA A 124 4.23 0.30 -19.66
CA ALA A 124 4.93 1.48 -20.17
C ALA A 124 4.69 1.56 -21.69
N SER A 125 3.52 2.05 -22.09
CA SER A 125 3.24 2.48 -23.46
C SER A 125 3.10 4.00 -23.46
N ALA A 126 4.19 4.69 -23.83
CA ALA A 126 4.17 6.12 -24.06
C ALA A 126 3.58 6.41 -25.45
N PRO A 127 2.67 7.39 -25.63
CA PRO A 127 2.34 7.86 -26.96
C PRO A 127 3.46 8.77 -27.48
N ARG A 128 4.19 8.29 -28.50
CA ARG A 128 5.01 9.11 -29.40
C ARG A 128 4.10 9.77 -30.44
N VAL A 129 3.89 11.08 -30.37
CA VAL A 129 3.51 11.96 -31.50
C VAL A 129 3.93 13.38 -31.10
N GLY A 130 4.63 14.23 -31.85
CA GLY A 130 5.24 14.17 -33.17
C GLY A 130 5.78 15.58 -33.42
N ARG A 131 7.09 15.76 -33.59
CA ARG A 131 7.69 17.06 -33.94
C ARG A 131 7.31 17.41 -35.38
N ALA A 132 6.37 18.32 -35.58
CA ALA A 132 6.17 18.95 -36.89
C ALA A 132 7.19 20.08 -37.06
N ARG A 133 8.18 19.87 -37.93
CA ARG A 133 9.08 20.92 -38.44
C ARG A 133 8.42 21.62 -39.64
N ALA A 134 8.49 22.95 -39.59
CA ALA A 134 8.69 23.93 -40.67
C ALA A 134 8.08 23.70 -42.08
N ALA A 135 7.33 24.70 -42.53
CA ALA A 135 7.36 25.12 -43.94
C ALA A 135 7.34 26.65 -44.05
N VAL A 136 8.48 27.17 -44.49
CA VAL A 136 8.66 28.49 -45.10
C VAL A 136 7.80 28.55 -46.36
N ARG A 137 7.06 29.66 -46.58
CA ARG A 137 6.80 30.14 -47.94
C ARG A 137 6.61 31.65 -47.99
N SER A 138 7.38 32.21 -48.93
CA SER A 138 7.48 33.59 -49.37
C SER A 138 6.50 33.86 -50.51
N ALA A 139 5.90 35.05 -50.54
CA ALA A 139 5.43 35.83 -51.71
C ALA A 139 4.94 37.18 -51.15
N ALA A 140 5.63 38.30 -51.40
CA ALA A 140 5.51 39.16 -52.59
C ALA A 140 4.16 39.88 -52.66
#